data_AF-A0A846E9G4-F1
#
_entry.id   AF-A0A846E9G4-F1
#
_cell.length_a   1.000
_cell.length_b   1.000
_cell.length_c   1.000
_cell.angle_alpha   90.00
_cell.angle_beta   90.00
_cell.angle_gamma   90.00
#
_symmetry.space_group_name_H-M   'P 1'
#
loop_
_entity.id
_entity.type
_entity.pdbx_description
1 polymer ?
#
loop_
_entity_poly.entity_id
_entity_poly.type
_entity_poly.pdbx_seq_one_letter_code
_entity_poly.pdbx_strand_id
1 'polypeptide(L)'
;GLPLMGEMMTQDPLLVDRTLEGGGKYQVADKDLDVYRAPFLKSSAAGRSLFATVQNLRLAEVTSKIASGFANWTQPTQIIWGINDPWLPVSQAEAFAQMLNTVELVRLAEVGHYPQEDWPEKVNEALVPFLRRQIIE
;
A
#
# COMPACT_ATOMS: atom_id res chain seq x y z
N GLY A 1 -20.07 13.90 -12.35
CA GLY A 1 -20.53 12.53 -12.62
C GLY A 1 -21.85 12.30 -11.92
N LEU A 2 -22.69 11.39 -12.40
CA LEU A 2 -23.97 11.06 -11.75
C LEU A 2 -23.70 10.68 -10.28
N PRO A 3 -24.28 11.39 -9.28
CA PRO A 3 -23.95 11.21 -7.86
C PRO A 3 -24.06 9.77 -7.36
N LEU A 4 -24.97 8.99 -7.96
CA LEU A 4 -25.27 7.62 -7.56
C LEU A 4 -24.33 6.57 -8.16
N MET A 5 -23.67 6.86 -9.29
CA MET A 5 -22.84 5.86 -9.98
C MET A 5 -21.54 5.60 -9.22
N GLY A 6 -20.93 6.66 -8.67
CA GLY A 6 -19.72 6.55 -7.85
C GLY A 6 -19.96 5.81 -6.54
N GLU A 7 -21.08 6.11 -5.88
CA GLU A 7 -21.49 5.41 -4.66
C GLU A 7 -21.82 3.94 -4.94
N MET A 8 -22.52 3.63 -6.03
CA MET A 8 -22.84 2.23 -6.38
C MET A 8 -21.57 1.41 -6.64
N MET A 9 -20.59 1.98 -7.32
CA MET A 9 -19.31 1.30 -7.56
C MET A 9 -18.58 1.02 -6.25
N THR A 10 -18.45 1.98 -5.33
CA THR A 10 -17.71 1.74 -4.07
C THR A 10 -18.40 0.82 -3.06
N GLN A 11 -19.60 0.32 -3.38
CA GLN A 11 -20.35 -0.64 -2.56
C GLN A 11 -20.28 -2.07 -3.11
N ASP A 12 -19.67 -2.29 -4.28
CA ASP A 12 -19.53 -3.63 -4.85
C ASP A 12 -18.46 -4.42 -4.07
N PRO A 13 -18.83 -5.46 -3.30
CA PRO A 13 -17.87 -6.26 -2.55
C PRO A 13 -16.91 -7.03 -3.47
N LEU A 14 -17.30 -7.33 -4.71
CA LEU A 14 -16.41 -8.00 -5.68
C LEU A 14 -15.33 -7.06 -6.24
N LEU A 15 -15.42 -5.75 -6.01
CA LEU A 15 -14.29 -4.86 -6.25
C LEU A 15 -13.16 -5.08 -5.24
N VAL A 16 -13.46 -5.52 -4.02
CA VAL A 16 -12.45 -5.82 -3.01
C VAL A 16 -11.56 -6.96 -3.51
N ASP A 17 -12.17 -8.07 -3.92
CA ASP A 17 -11.49 -9.24 -4.48
C ASP A 17 -10.62 -8.86 -5.68
N ARG A 18 -11.23 -8.19 -6.68
CA ARG A 18 -10.52 -7.77 -7.90
C ARG A 18 -9.37 -6.81 -7.63
N THR A 19 -9.50 -5.96 -6.62
CA THR A 19 -8.44 -5.03 -6.23
C THR A 19 -7.30 -5.80 -5.56
N LEU A 20 -7.59 -6.63 -4.55
CA LEU A 20 -6.57 -7.40 -3.85
C LEU A 20 -5.81 -8.35 -4.79
N GLU A 21 -6.54 -9.17 -5.54
CA GLU A 21 -5.93 -10.14 -6.48
C GLU A 21 -5.31 -9.46 -7.70
N GLY A 22 -5.78 -8.27 -8.07
CA GLY A 22 -5.18 -7.45 -9.12
C GLY A 22 -3.82 -6.84 -8.72
N GLY A 23 -3.47 -6.87 -7.42
CA GLY A 23 -2.21 -6.36 -6.90
C GLY A 23 -1.04 -7.31 -7.11
N GLY A 24 -1.25 -8.55 -7.54
CA GLY A 24 -0.18 -9.53 -7.68
C GLY A 24 -0.58 -10.71 -8.58
N LYS A 25 0.21 -11.78 -8.53
CA LYS A 25 -0.08 -13.04 -9.27
C LYS A 25 -0.74 -14.11 -8.39
N TYR A 26 -1.02 -13.79 -7.12
CA TYR A 26 -1.48 -14.74 -6.13
C TYR A 26 -2.97 -14.56 -5.87
N GLN A 27 -3.66 -15.67 -5.64
CA GLN A 27 -5.05 -15.66 -5.21
C GLN A 27 -5.11 -15.62 -3.69
N VAL A 28 -6.04 -14.82 -3.17
CA VAL A 28 -6.28 -14.73 -1.73
C VAL A 28 -7.30 -15.81 -1.38
N ALA A 29 -7.06 -16.55 -0.29
CA ALA A 29 -8.02 -17.58 0.11
C ALA A 29 -9.37 -16.94 0.46
N ASP A 30 -10.47 -17.60 0.09
CA ASP A 30 -11.82 -17.03 0.21
C ASP A 30 -12.18 -16.62 1.66
N LYS A 31 -11.76 -17.42 2.65
CA LYS A 31 -11.91 -17.12 4.08
C LYS A 31 -11.21 -15.83 4.51
N ASP A 32 -10.14 -15.45 3.82
CA ASP A 32 -9.35 -14.25 4.12
C ASP A 32 -9.96 -13.06 3.35
N LEU A 33 -10.45 -13.26 2.12
CA LEU A 33 -11.27 -12.29 1.40
C LEU A 33 -12.54 -11.92 2.19
N ASP A 34 -13.17 -12.85 2.90
CA ASP A 34 -14.33 -12.59 3.75
C ASP A 34 -14.05 -11.51 4.82
N VAL A 35 -12.82 -11.46 5.35
CA VAL A 35 -12.41 -10.42 6.29
C VAL A 35 -12.42 -9.05 5.62
N TYR A 36 -11.91 -8.96 4.39
CA TYR A 36 -11.86 -7.73 3.61
C TYR A 36 -13.23 -7.29 3.07
N ARG A 37 -14.12 -8.23 2.75
CA ARG A 37 -15.50 -7.98 2.30
C ARG A 37 -16.39 -7.52 3.46
N ALA A 38 -16.15 -8.00 4.68
CA ALA A 38 -17.04 -7.81 5.83
C ALA A 38 -17.48 -6.35 6.08
N PRO A 39 -16.63 -5.31 5.96
CA PRO A 39 -17.06 -3.92 6.14
C PRO A 39 -18.10 -3.46 5.12
N PHE A 40 -18.03 -3.96 3.88
CA PHE A 40 -18.91 -3.58 2.76
C PHE A 40 -20.24 -4.34 2.80
N LEU A 41 -20.27 -5.53 3.42
CA LEU A 41 -21.48 -6.34 3.56
C LEU A 41 -22.38 -5.90 4.73
N LYS A 42 -21.80 -5.31 5.78
CA LYS A 42 -22.53 -4.95 7.01
C LYS A 42 -23.29 -3.63 6.90
N SER A 43 -22.77 -2.67 6.14
CA SER A 43 -23.42 -1.37 5.93
C SER A 43 -22.79 -0.63 4.76
N SER A 44 -23.52 0.34 4.21
CA SER A 44 -22.97 1.21 3.18
C SER A 44 -21.97 2.26 3.69
N ALA A 45 -21.64 2.27 4.98
CA ALA A 45 -20.71 3.25 5.55
C ALA A 45 -19.30 3.09 4.95
N ALA A 46 -18.80 1.86 4.82
CA ALA A 46 -17.47 1.59 4.29
C ALA A 46 -17.29 2.12 2.87
N GLY A 47 -18.21 1.78 1.95
CA GLY A 47 -18.14 2.25 0.56
C GLY A 47 -18.34 3.76 0.42
N ARG A 48 -19.15 4.42 1.27
CA ARG A 48 -19.27 5.89 1.28
C ARG A 48 -18.02 6.56 1.82
N SER A 49 -17.41 6.00 2.87
CA SER A 49 -16.13 6.48 3.39
C SER A 49 -15.04 6.36 2.34
N LEU A 50 -14.94 5.22 1.63
CA LEU A 50 -14.01 5.05 0.53
C LEU A 50 -14.25 6.07 -0.59
N PHE A 51 -15.50 6.24 -1.02
CA PHE A 51 -15.87 7.23 -2.04
C PHE A 51 -15.48 8.65 -1.62
N ALA A 52 -15.83 9.06 -0.40
CA ALA A 52 -15.48 10.37 0.13
C ALA A 52 -13.97 10.55 0.18
N THR A 53 -13.21 9.55 0.65
CA THR A 53 -11.73 9.61 0.65
C THR A 53 -11.19 9.82 -0.76
N VAL A 54 -11.61 9.02 -1.74
CA VAL A 54 -11.15 9.14 -3.13
C VAL A 54 -11.49 10.51 -3.73
N GLN A 55 -12.70 11.03 -3.51
CA GLN A 55 -13.11 12.36 -3.98
C GLN A 55 -12.27 13.50 -3.38
N ASN A 56 -11.70 13.30 -2.19
CA ASN A 56 -10.94 14.32 -1.47
C ASN A 56 -9.41 14.12 -1.57
N LEU A 57 -8.92 13.18 -2.39
CA LEU A 57 -7.48 13.00 -2.61
C LEU A 57 -6.87 14.20 -3.33
N ARG A 58 -6.03 14.96 -2.64
CA ARG A 58 -5.27 16.10 -3.20
C ARG A 58 -3.84 15.69 -3.54
N LEU A 59 -3.71 14.64 -4.38
CA LEU A 59 -2.44 13.92 -4.61
C LEU A 59 -1.26 14.85 -4.90
N ALA A 60 -1.36 15.75 -5.88
CA ALA A 60 -0.26 16.63 -6.27
C ALA A 60 0.25 17.53 -5.13
N GLU A 61 -0.65 18.08 -4.31
CA GLU A 61 -0.25 18.90 -3.16
C GLU A 61 0.35 18.04 -2.06
N VAL A 62 -0.29 16.91 -1.74
CA VAL A 62 0.13 16.03 -0.64
C VAL A 62 1.47 15.39 -0.94
N THR A 63 1.71 14.90 -2.15
CA THR A 63 3.01 14.29 -2.53
C THR A 63 4.13 15.33 -2.52
N SER A 64 3.87 16.55 -2.99
CA SER A 64 4.84 17.66 -2.90
C SER A 64 5.20 18.02 -1.45
N LYS A 65 4.21 18.10 -0.57
CA LYS A 65 4.42 18.34 0.87
C LYS A 65 5.21 17.20 1.53
N ILE A 66 4.88 15.95 1.22
CA ILE A 66 5.59 14.77 1.73
C ILE A 66 7.06 14.82 1.27
N ALA A 67 7.32 15.03 -0.02
CA ALA A 67 8.67 15.12 -0.56
C ALA A 67 9.49 16.24 0.10
N SER A 68 8.88 17.40 0.34
CA SER A 68 9.51 18.52 1.05
C SER A 68 9.85 18.16 2.50
N GLY A 69 8.97 17.42 3.19
CA GLY A 69 9.21 16.94 4.55
C GLY A 69 10.38 15.95 4.64
N PHE A 70 10.53 15.10 3.61
CA PHE A 70 11.63 14.13 3.55
C PHE A 70 13.00 14.73 3.20
N ALA A 71 13.07 15.96 2.68
CA ALA A 71 14.33 16.60 2.29
C ALA A 71 15.34 16.75 3.46
N ASN A 72 14.86 16.82 4.70
CA ASN A 72 15.69 16.89 5.90
C ASN A 72 15.49 15.68 6.84
N TRP A 73 15.00 14.55 6.30
CA TRP A 73 14.72 13.38 7.10
C TRP A 73 16.01 12.64 7.46
N THR A 74 16.29 12.55 8.76
CA THR A 74 17.52 11.94 9.31
C THR A 74 17.31 10.57 9.92
N GLN A 75 16.06 10.13 10.07
CA GLN A 75 15.77 8.87 10.74
C GLN A 75 16.13 7.68 9.83
N PRO A 76 16.68 6.59 10.39
CA PRO A 76 16.84 5.35 9.64
C PRO A 76 15.53 4.94 8.99
N THR A 77 15.57 4.64 7.70
CA THR A 77 14.37 4.31 6.91
C THR A 77 14.61 3.00 6.17
N GLN A 78 13.66 2.07 6.22
CA GLN A 78 13.67 0.88 5.36
C GLN A 78 12.46 0.94 4.44
N ILE A 79 12.70 0.77 3.15
CA ILE A 79 11.66 0.65 2.13
C ILE A 79 11.65 -0.81 1.71
N ILE A 80 10.50 -1.47 1.86
CA ILE A 80 10.29 -2.87 1.46
C ILE A 80 9.33 -2.85 0.27
N TRP A 81 9.75 -3.37 -0.88
CA TRP A 81 9.02 -3.19 -2.13
C TRP A 81 8.93 -4.48 -2.96
N GLY A 82 7.73 -4.84 -3.41
CA GLY A 82 7.53 -5.93 -4.36
C GLY A 82 7.88 -5.52 -5.79
N ILE A 83 8.86 -6.18 -6.41
CA ILE A 83 9.34 -5.77 -7.74
C ILE A 83 8.37 -6.11 -8.89
N ASN A 84 7.37 -6.95 -8.62
CA ASN A 84 6.34 -7.33 -9.57
C ASN A 84 5.02 -6.56 -9.34
N ASP A 85 5.05 -5.46 -8.58
CA ASP A 85 3.90 -4.58 -8.38
C ASP A 85 3.37 -4.09 -9.75
N PRO A 86 2.13 -4.46 -10.14
CA PRO A 86 1.57 -4.11 -11.44
C PRO A 86 1.06 -2.67 -11.49
N TRP A 87 0.98 -1.98 -10.36
CA TRP A 87 0.40 -0.64 -10.24
C TRP A 87 1.47 0.44 -10.07
N LEU A 88 2.55 0.12 -9.34
CA LEU A 88 3.62 1.07 -9.04
C LEU A 88 5.00 0.47 -9.38
N PRO A 89 5.76 1.08 -10.31
CA PRO A 89 7.09 0.58 -10.63
C PRO A 89 8.08 0.80 -9.47
N VAL A 90 8.99 -0.16 -9.28
CA VAL A 90 10.07 -0.10 -8.28
C VAL A 90 10.94 1.15 -8.41
N SER A 91 11.02 1.75 -9.60
CA SER A 91 11.76 2.99 -9.84
C SER A 91 11.29 4.16 -8.97
N GLN A 92 10.03 4.17 -8.52
CA GLN A 92 9.54 5.17 -7.57
C GLN A 92 10.19 4.99 -6.19
N ALA A 93 10.29 3.75 -5.71
CA ALA A 93 10.98 3.44 -4.45
C ALA A 93 12.48 3.75 -4.54
N GLU A 94 13.09 3.48 -5.69
CA GLU A 94 14.50 3.79 -5.95
C GLU A 94 14.76 5.30 -5.96
N ALA A 95 13.90 6.07 -6.63
CA ALA A 95 13.99 7.52 -6.63
C ALA A 95 13.80 8.10 -5.22
N PHE A 96 12.86 7.56 -4.44
CA PHE A 96 12.65 7.98 -3.06
C PHE A 96 13.86 7.64 -2.17
N ALA A 97 14.45 6.45 -2.32
CA ALA A 97 15.66 6.08 -1.58
C ALA A 97 16.83 7.03 -1.88
N GLN A 98 16.99 7.48 -3.13
CA GLN A 98 18.05 8.44 -3.49
C GLN A 98 17.91 9.82 -2.81
N MET A 99 16.72 10.15 -2.29
CA MET A 99 16.48 11.40 -1.56
C MET A 99 16.86 11.32 -0.07
N LEU A 100 17.12 10.12 0.46
CA LEU A 100 17.31 9.90 1.89
C LEU A 100 18.77 9.57 2.23
N ASN A 101 19.24 10.07 3.37
CA ASN A 101 20.63 9.89 3.79
C ASN A 101 20.90 8.52 4.45
N THR A 102 19.89 7.97 5.14
CA THR A 102 20.01 6.70 5.89
C THR A 102 18.84 5.81 5.52
N VAL A 103 18.97 5.13 4.38
CA VAL A 103 17.93 4.30 3.82
C VAL A 103 18.43 2.93 3.39
N GLU A 104 17.59 1.93 3.57
CA GLU A 104 17.75 0.59 3.02
C GLU A 104 16.56 0.28 2.11
N LEU A 105 16.81 -0.05 0.84
CA LEU A 105 15.77 -0.49 -0.08
C LEU A 105 15.84 -2.01 -0.27
N VAL A 106 14.88 -2.72 0.31
CA VAL A 106 14.70 -4.16 0.18
C VAL A 106 13.75 -4.44 -0.98
N ARG A 107 14.28 -5.06 -2.03
CA ARG A 107 13.53 -5.49 -3.21
C ARG A 107 13.11 -6.94 -3.03
N LEU A 108 11.81 -7.16 -2.97
CA LEU A 108 11.23 -8.49 -2.81
C LEU A 108 10.92 -9.09 -4.17
N ALA A 109 11.69 -10.10 -4.55
CA ALA A 109 11.46 -10.86 -5.77
C ALA A 109 10.14 -11.63 -5.71
N GLU A 110 9.42 -11.65 -6.83
CA GLU A 110 8.13 -12.32 -7.02
C GLU A 110 6.95 -11.73 -6.24
N VAL A 111 7.15 -10.63 -5.53
CA VAL A 111 6.13 -9.95 -4.72
C VAL A 111 5.51 -8.80 -5.53
N GLY A 112 4.18 -8.67 -5.45
CA GLY A 112 3.39 -7.61 -6.05
C GLY A 112 3.15 -6.42 -5.12
N HIS A 113 1.99 -5.79 -5.25
CA HIS A 113 1.57 -4.56 -4.57
C HIS A 113 1.28 -4.75 -3.08
N TYR A 114 0.91 -5.97 -2.67
CA TYR A 114 0.59 -6.29 -1.27
C TYR A 114 1.61 -7.27 -0.68
N PRO A 115 2.86 -6.86 -0.38
CA PRO A 115 3.89 -7.75 0.17
C PRO A 115 3.46 -8.57 1.37
N GLN A 116 2.65 -8.00 2.25
CA GLN A 116 2.13 -8.66 3.44
C GLN A 116 1.12 -9.78 3.14
N GLU A 117 0.43 -9.72 2.00
CA GLU A 117 -0.49 -10.78 1.56
C GLU A 117 0.25 -11.82 0.73
N ASP A 118 1.15 -11.37 -0.16
CA ASP A 118 1.85 -12.27 -1.07
C ASP A 118 2.90 -13.14 -0.34
N TRP A 119 3.74 -12.51 0.50
CA TRP A 119 4.88 -13.15 1.17
C TRP A 119 5.19 -12.48 2.53
N PRO A 120 4.34 -12.65 3.55
CA PRO A 120 4.54 -12.06 4.87
C PRO A 120 5.87 -12.49 5.51
N GLU A 121 6.39 -13.67 5.20
CA GLU A 121 7.69 -14.16 5.65
C GLU A 121 8.83 -13.28 5.13
N LYS A 122 8.83 -12.97 3.82
CA LYS A 122 9.84 -12.10 3.20
C LYS A 122 9.80 -10.69 3.78
N VAL A 123 8.60 -10.17 4.07
CA VAL A 123 8.44 -8.88 4.77
C VAL A 123 9.05 -8.95 6.16
N ASN A 124 8.76 -10.00 6.93
CA ASN A 124 9.29 -10.17 8.30
C ASN A 124 10.81 -10.35 8.34
N GLU A 125 11.39 -11.07 7.37
CA GLU A 125 12.84 -11.22 7.22
C GLU A 125 13.55 -9.88 7.05
N ALA A 126 12.91 -8.90 6.40
CA ALA A 126 13.43 -7.55 6.25
C ALA A 126 13.13 -6.65 7.46
N LEU A 127 11.87 -6.66 7.91
CA LEU A 127 11.33 -5.75 8.91
C LEU A 127 11.87 -6.01 10.32
N VAL A 128 11.87 -7.27 10.76
CA VAL A 128 12.22 -7.60 12.15
C VAL A 128 13.67 -7.24 12.48
N PRO A 129 14.67 -7.55 11.64
CA PRO A 129 16.03 -7.11 11.89
C PRO A 129 16.18 -5.59 11.92
N PHE A 130 15.48 -4.87 11.03
CA PHE A 130 15.49 -3.40 11.01
C PHE A 130 14.99 -2.81 12.32
N LEU A 131 13.84 -3.28 12.83
CA LEU A 131 13.26 -2.81 14.09
C LEU A 131 14.09 -3.16 15.33
N ARG A 132 14.93 -4.21 15.26
CA ARG A 132 15.81 -4.62 16.36
C ARG A 132 17.14 -3.87 16.42
N ARG A 133 17.45 -3.04 15.43
CA ARG A 133 18.67 -2.22 15.46
C ARG A 133 18.55 -1.24 16.64
N GLN A 134 19.47 -1.35 17.60
CA GLN A 134 19.61 -0.29 18.59
C GLN A 134 20.15 0.95 17.89
N ILE A 135 19.43 2.06 18.01
CA ILE A 135 19.99 3.36 17.68
C ILE A 135 20.95 3.69 18.82
N ILE A 136 22.25 3.52 18.57
CA ILE A 136 23.28 4.04 19.46
C ILE A 136 23.44 5.51 19.07
N GLU A 137 22.86 6.41 19.88
CA GLU A 137 23.01 7.87 19.75
C GLU A 137 24.37 8.34 20.31
#